data_AF-A0A0D0DFK3-F1
#
_entry.id   AF-A0A0D0DFK3-F1
#
_cell.length_a   1.000
_cell.length_b   1.000
_cell.length_c   1.000
_cell.angle_alpha   90.00
_cell.angle_beta   90.00
_cell.angle_gamma   90.00
#
_symmetry.space_group_name_H-M   'P 1'
#
loop_
_entity.id
_entity.type
_entity.pdbx_description
1 polymer ?
#
loop_
_entity_poly.entity_id
_entity_poly.type
_entity_poly.pdbx_seq_one_letter_code
_entity_poly.pdbx_strand_id
1 'polypeptide(L)' 'KANLNSHLAQWHIKLQQKYKNEHDEGLTYIGPLRALPLTPVMVLNWTCALEEGQATLSMPPNIESFDPANKAPILH' A
#
# COMPACT_ATOMS: atom_id res chain seq x y z
N LYS A 1 -8.22 22.93 -4.17
CA LYS A 1 -8.68 21.68 -3.51
C LYS A 1 -8.89 20.51 -4.51
N ALA A 2 -9.35 20.75 -5.75
CA ALA A 2 -9.54 19.68 -6.75
C ALA A 2 -8.24 18.97 -7.18
N ASN A 3 -7.12 19.69 -7.30
CA ASN A 3 -5.87 19.13 -7.82
C ASN A 3 -5.24 18.04 -6.90
N LEU A 4 -5.28 18.24 -5.58
CA LEU A 4 -4.73 17.28 -4.61
C LEU A 4 -5.48 15.93 -4.68
N ASN A 5 -6.80 15.97 -4.79
CA ASN A 5 -7.62 14.76 -4.92
C ASN A 5 -7.37 14.06 -6.26
N SER A 6 -7.09 14.80 -7.34
CA SER A 6 -6.72 14.23 -8.64
C SER A 6 -5.38 13.51 -8.61
N HIS A 7 -4.36 14.05 -7.93
CA HIS A 7 -3.07 13.39 -7.76
C HIS A 7 -3.16 12.13 -6.90
N LEU A 8 -3.87 12.20 -5.76
CA LEU A 8 -4.10 11.01 -4.92
C LEU A 8 -4.85 9.91 -5.69
N ALA A 9 -5.87 10.26 -6.47
CA ALA A 9 -6.57 9.29 -7.32
C ALA A 9 -5.62 8.63 -8.35
N GLN A 10 -4.71 9.39 -8.95
CA GLN A 10 -3.71 8.83 -9.87
C GLN A 10 -2.76 7.86 -9.16
N TRP A 11 -2.27 8.20 -7.97
CA TRP A 11 -1.42 7.30 -7.19
C TRP A 11 -2.16 6.03 -6.77
N HIS A 12 -3.42 6.16 -6.37
CA HIS A 12 -4.27 5.02 -6.02
C HIS A 12 -4.42 4.06 -7.20
N ILE A 13 -4.73 4.57 -8.39
CA ILE A 13 -4.86 3.74 -9.61
C ILE A 13 -3.54 3.04 -9.94
N LYS A 14 -2.40 3.73 -9.82
CA LYS A 14 -1.07 3.13 -10.06
C LYS A 14 -0.77 2.00 -9.09
N LEU A 15 -1.09 2.17 -7.81
CA LEU A 15 -0.93 1.12 -6.79
C LEU A 15 -1.85 -0.07 -7.09
N GLN A 16 -3.10 0.19 -7.45
CA GLN A 16 -4.04 -0.86 -7.84
C GLN A 16 -3.52 -1.66 -9.02
N GLN A 17 -3.10 -1.01 -10.10
CA GLN A 17 -2.58 -1.71 -11.28
C GLN A 17 -1.33 -2.53 -11.00
N LYS A 18 -0.45 -2.04 -10.11
CA LYS A 18 0.81 -2.73 -9.80
C LYS A 18 0.62 -3.94 -8.90
N TYR A 19 -0.33 -3.88 -7.96
CA TYR A 19 -0.49 -4.88 -6.91
C TYR A 19 -1.78 -5.67 -7.00
N LYS A 20 -2.57 -5.48 -8.06
CA LYS A 20 -3.76 -6.28 -8.34
C LYS A 20 -3.37 -7.74 -8.47
N ASN A 21 -4.05 -8.58 -7.69
CA ASN A 21 -3.92 -10.01 -7.84
C ASN A 21 -4.68 -10.44 -9.12
N GLU A 22 -4.11 -11.36 -9.90
CA GLU A 22 -4.77 -11.85 -11.12
C GLU A 22 -5.98 -12.75 -10.79
N HIS A 23 -5.97 -13.35 -9.61
CA HIS A 23 -6.97 -14.33 -9.17
C HIS A 23 -7.98 -13.77 -8.15
N ASP A 24 -7.77 -12.55 -7.66
CA ASP A 24 -8.59 -11.91 -6.63
C ASP A 24 -8.72 -10.41 -6.96
N GLU A 25 -9.86 -9.80 -6.63
CA GLU A 25 -10.02 -8.34 -6.67
C GLU A 25 -9.17 -7.62 -5.61
N GLY A 26 -8.60 -8.38 -4.67
CA GLY A 26 -7.64 -7.92 -3.67
C GLY A 26 -6.33 -7.40 -4.24
N LEU A 27 -5.70 -6.51 -3.46
CA LEU A 27 -4.36 -6.00 -3.73
C LEU A 27 -3.37 -6.70 -2.81
N THR A 28 -2.23 -7.13 -3.34
CA THR A 28 -1.19 -7.80 -2.56
C THR A 28 0.17 -7.18 -2.85
N TYR A 29 0.81 -6.62 -1.83
CA TYR A 29 2.19 -6.19 -1.92
C TYR A 29 3.10 -7.40 -1.81
N ILE A 30 3.93 -7.61 -2.83
CA ILE A 30 4.97 -8.63 -2.82
C ILE A 30 6.29 -7.95 -2.44
N GLY A 31 6.61 -7.99 -1.15
CA GLY A 31 7.85 -7.45 -0.63
C GLY A 31 8.98 -8.49 -0.59
N PRO A 32 10.23 -8.06 -0.31
CA PRO A 32 11.39 -8.96 -0.22
C PRO A 32 11.22 -10.09 0.80
N LEU A 33 10.46 -9.82 1.87
CA LEU A 33 10.28 -10.75 2.98
C LEU A 33 9.02 -11.60 2.84
N ARG A 34 7.93 -11.03 2.31
CA ARG A 34 6.65 -11.73 2.15
C ARG A 34 5.65 -10.97 1.27
N ALA A 35 4.65 -11.72 0.81
CA ALA A 35 3.39 -11.17 0.33
C ALA A 35 2.54 -10.66 1.51
N LEU A 36 1.94 -9.48 1.34
CA LEU A 36 1.09 -8.81 2.30
C LEU A 36 -0.20 -8.33 1.59
N PRO A 37 -1.38 -8.87 1.92
CA PRO A 37 -2.63 -8.34 1.41
C PRO A 37 -2.81 -6.89 1.89
N LEU A 38 -3.06 -5.98 0.95
CA LEU A 38 -3.25 -4.57 1.21
C LEU A 38 -4.71 -4.29 1.49
N THR A 39 -5.00 -3.76 2.67
CA THR A 39 -6.33 -3.25 3.00
C THR A 39 -6.54 -1.87 2.37
N PRO A 40 -7.79 -1.42 2.15
CA PRO A 40 -8.05 -0.08 1.62
C PRO A 40 -7.39 1.05 2.41
N VAL A 41 -7.28 0.91 3.74
CA VAL A 41 -6.61 1.89 4.62
C VAL A 41 -5.11 1.94 4.35
N MET A 42 -4.46 0.80 4.15
CA MET A 42 -3.03 0.75 3.81
C MET A 42 -2.74 1.39 2.46
N VAL A 43 -3.61 1.15 1.47
CA VAL A 43 -3.49 1.77 0.14
C VAL A 43 -3.64 3.28 0.24
N LEU A 44 -4.60 3.78 1.03
CA LEU A 44 -4.78 5.22 1.25
C LEU A 44 -3.54 5.84 1.91
N ASN A 45 -3.01 5.23 2.98
CA ASN A 45 -1.80 5.71 3.65
C ASN A 45 -0.59 5.73 2.71
N TRP A 46 -0.45 4.72 1.85
CA TRP A 46 0.61 4.67 0.85
C TRP A 46 0.43 5.76 -0.22
N THR A 47 -0.81 6.00 -0.65
CA THR A 47 -1.15 7.06 -1.60
C THR A 47 -0.77 8.44 -1.05
N CYS A 48 -1.06 8.73 0.22
CA CYS A 48 -0.64 9.97 0.87
C CYS A 48 0.89 10.08 0.97
N ALA A 49 1.57 9.00 1.38
CA ALA A 49 3.02 8.99 1.50
C ALA A 49 3.74 9.14 0.15
N LEU A 50 3.13 8.70 -0.96
CA LEU A 50 3.64 8.94 -2.31
C LEU A 50 3.60 10.42 -2.67
N GLU A 51 2.50 11.11 -2.35
CA GLU A 51 2.37 12.54 -2.60
C GLU A 51 3.35 13.36 -1.75
N GLU A 52 3.60 12.92 -0.51
CA GLU A 52 4.57 13.55 0.40
C GLU A 52 6.04 13.15 0.12
N GLY A 53 6.29 12.28 -0.86
CA GLY A 53 7.63 11.78 -1.19
C GLY A 53 8.26 10.86 -0.13
N GLN A 54 7.47 10.37 0.82
CA GLN A 54 7.88 9.48 1.91
C GLN A 54 7.84 7.99 1.50
N ALA A 55 7.20 7.66 0.38
CA ALA A 55 7.13 6.32 -0.16
C ALA A 55 7.37 6.31 -1.68
N THR A 56 7.57 5.13 -2.25
CA THR A 56 7.61 4.94 -3.71
C THR A 56 6.63 3.85 -4.12
N LEU A 57 6.37 3.70 -5.42
CA LEU A 57 5.52 2.61 -5.91
C LEU A 57 6.08 1.23 -5.60
N SER A 58 7.37 1.09 -5.28
CA SER A 58 8.01 -0.20 -4.98
C SER A 58 8.32 -0.38 -3.49
N MET A 59 8.31 0.72 -2.73
CA MET A 59 8.67 0.73 -1.32
C MET A 59 7.54 1.37 -0.53
N PRO A 60 6.82 0.59 0.29
CA PRO A 60 5.73 1.11 1.10
C PRO A 60 6.23 2.12 2.14
N PRO A 61 5.34 2.96 2.68
CA PRO A 61 5.69 3.88 3.75
C PRO A 61 6.18 3.12 4.98
N ASN A 62 7.12 3.71 5.71
CA ASN A 62 7.63 3.19 6.98
C ASN A 62 6.63 3.44 8.13
N ILE A 63 5.45 2.82 8.02
CA ILE A 63 4.41 2.85 9.05
C ILE A 63 4.17 1.44 9.57
N GLU A 64 3.67 1.38 10.81
CA GLU A 64 3.46 0.15 11.55
C GLU A 64 2.65 -0.91 10.78
N SER A 65 1.67 -0.52 9.95
CA SER A 65 0.88 -1.46 9.14
C SER A 65 1.70 -2.20 8.06
N PHE A 66 2.83 -1.63 7.63
CA PHE A 66 3.76 -2.26 6.70
C PHE A 66 4.99 -2.84 7.41
N ASP A 67 5.09 -2.70 8.73
CA ASP A 67 6.17 -3.26 9.52
C ASP A 67 6.02 -4.80 9.61
N PRO A 68 6.95 -5.58 9.05
CA PRO A 68 6.92 -7.03 9.16
C PRO A 68 7.05 -7.54 10.61
N ALA A 69 7.60 -6.73 11.53
CA ALA A 69 7.76 -7.05 12.94
C ALA A 69 6.47 -6.86 13.75
N ASN A 70 5.53 -6.04 13.28
CA ASN A 70 4.30 -5.76 14.01
C ASN A 70 3.20 -6.81 13.82
N LYS A 71 3.60 -8.03 13.45
CA LYS A 71 2.73 -9.19 13.61
C LYS A 71 2.56 -9.45 15.10
N ALA A 72 1.40 -9.09 15.64
CA ALA A 72 0.92 -9.73 16.85
C ALA A 72 1.10 -11.25 16.69
N PRO A 73 1.71 -11.94 17.68
CA PRO A 73 1.86 -13.38 17.58
C PRO A 73 0.46 -13.99 17.42
N ILE A 74 0.30 -14.80 16.38
CA ILE A 74 -0.85 -15.69 16.26
C ILE A 74 -0.75 -16.61 17.47
N LEU A 75 -1.53 -16.32 18.51
CA LEU A 75 -1.66 -17.20 19.66
C LEU A 75 -2.26 -18.52 19.14
N HIS A 76 -1.47 -19.57 19.34
CA HIS A 76 -1.68 -20.91 18.84
C HIS A 76 -2.64 -21.71 19.72
#